data_AF-A0A7C2UNN8-F1
#
_entry.id   AF-A0A7C2UNN8-F1
#
_cell.length_a   1.000
_cell.length_b   1.000
_cell.length_c   1.000
_cell.angle_alpha   90.00
_cell.angle_beta   90.00
_cell.angle_gamma   90.00
#
_symmetry.space_group_name_H-M   'P 1'
#
loop_
_entity.id
_entity.type
_entity.pdbx_description
1 polymer ?
#
loop_
_entity_poly.entity_id
_entity_poly.type
_entity_poly.pdbx_seq_one_letter_code
_entity_poly.pdbx_strand_id
1 'polypeptide(L)'
;MPDPKMRDLTLGQFLDAVASAAPVPGGGAVAAVVGAAGSALLQMVISLALRRAKDPGTASALTSLAERTRVLQESFAGLADADVAAYRSVAEVLSLPRSTDEERISRQAKLQATLRRAAEVPLETARRSIEALHLAAEAAPLCPRVAQSDLVTAIHLLRAACASALANVDANALSLDETEFRGELARSRMEIGVAARAAAAGVLAPLERDLTGWLPVRSNRLDSPDRADWLGERDSNPH
;
A
#
# COMPACT_ATOMS: atom_id res chain seq x y z
N MET A 1 -4.36 -12.78 27.60
CA MET A 1 -5.16 -11.71 26.98
C MET A 1 -4.88 -11.76 25.49
N PRO A 2 -5.86 -11.57 24.60
CA PRO A 2 -5.54 -11.34 23.19
C PRO A 2 -4.66 -10.09 23.08
N ASP A 3 -3.74 -10.07 22.13
CA ASP A 3 -2.92 -8.88 21.90
C ASP A 3 -3.78 -7.67 21.53
N PRO A 4 -3.32 -6.45 21.89
CA PRO A 4 -4.01 -5.25 21.50
C PRO A 4 -4.13 -5.20 19.98
N LYS A 5 -5.31 -4.82 19.47
CA LYS A 5 -5.49 -4.58 18.04
C LYS A 5 -4.62 -3.41 17.62
N MET A 6 -4.11 -3.44 16.40
CA MET A 6 -3.27 -2.38 15.84
C MET A 6 -3.96 -1.00 15.92
N ARG A 7 -5.29 -0.97 15.76
CA ARG A 7 -6.10 0.25 15.86
C ARG A 7 -6.19 0.85 17.27
N ASP A 8 -5.93 0.05 18.30
CA ASP A 8 -6.04 0.46 19.70
C ASP A 8 -4.70 0.93 20.27
N LEU A 9 -3.60 0.75 19.53
CA LEU A 9 -2.28 1.27 19.88
C LEU A 9 -2.23 2.78 19.67
N THR A 10 -1.57 3.47 20.59
CA THR A 10 -1.12 4.84 20.31
C THR A 10 -0.08 4.82 19.19
N LEU A 11 0.08 5.94 18.48
CA LEU A 11 1.09 6.06 17.43
C LEU A 11 2.50 5.75 17.97
N GLY A 12 2.83 6.20 19.18
CA GLY A 12 4.11 5.90 19.83
C GLY A 12 4.31 4.40 20.05
N GLN A 13 3.32 3.72 20.64
CA GLN A 13 3.37 2.27 20.86
C GLN A 13 3.50 1.48 19.56
N PHE A 14 2.78 1.89 18.51
CA PHE A 14 2.89 1.25 17.20
C PHE A 14 4.29 1.40 16.60
N LEU A 15 4.85 2.62 16.63
CA LEU A 15 6.19 2.89 16.10
C LEU A 15 7.29 2.16 16.89
N ASP A 16 7.18 2.12 18.22
CA ASP A 16 8.12 1.38 19.07
C ASP A 16 8.05 -0.12 18.79
N ALA A 17 6.84 -0.67 18.57
CA ALA A 17 6.66 -2.08 18.22
C ALA A 17 7.28 -2.41 16.86
N VAL A 18 7.06 -1.57 15.84
CA VAL A 18 7.66 -1.73 14.49
C VAL A 18 9.19 -1.61 14.53
N ALA A 19 9.74 -0.73 15.37
CA ALA A 19 11.18 -0.54 15.52
C ALA A 19 11.87 -1.62 16.36
N SER A 20 11.10 -2.50 17.00
CA SER A 20 11.64 -3.54 17.89
C SER A 20 12.29 -4.70 17.12
N ALA A 21 13.01 -5.57 17.84
CA ALA A 21 13.52 -6.83 17.30
C ALA A 21 12.44 -7.94 17.24
N ALA A 22 11.20 -7.65 17.64
CA ALA A 22 10.11 -8.60 17.53
C ALA A 22 9.75 -8.81 16.06
N PRO A 23 9.34 -10.03 15.67
CA PRO A 23 9.05 -10.32 14.27
C PRO A 23 7.75 -9.67 13.76
N VAL A 24 6.88 -9.20 14.65
CA VAL A 24 5.63 -8.50 14.34
C VAL A 24 5.42 -7.33 15.30
N PRO A 25 4.80 -6.22 14.86
CA PRO A 25 4.30 -5.95 13.51
C PRO A 25 5.42 -5.69 12.48
N GLY A 26 5.24 -6.23 11.26
CA GLY A 26 6.20 -6.11 10.16
C GLY A 26 5.71 -5.20 9.02
N GLY A 27 6.37 -5.30 7.85
CA GLY A 27 6.08 -4.47 6.69
C GLY A 27 4.65 -4.58 6.15
N GLY A 28 4.03 -5.76 6.21
CA GLY A 28 2.64 -5.97 5.79
C GLY A 28 1.65 -5.21 6.67
N ALA A 29 1.77 -5.35 7.99
CA ALA A 29 0.99 -4.59 8.95
C ALA A 29 1.18 -3.06 8.80
N VAL A 30 2.42 -2.60 8.59
CA VAL A 30 2.71 -1.18 8.30
C VAL A 30 2.03 -0.72 7.01
N ALA A 31 2.10 -1.52 5.93
CA ALA A 31 1.45 -1.19 4.67
C ALA A 31 -0.07 -1.02 4.85
N ALA A 32 -0.70 -1.90 5.63
CA ALA A 32 -2.12 -1.80 5.95
C ALA A 32 -2.44 -0.55 6.81
N VAL A 33 -1.64 -0.22 7.83
CA VAL A 33 -1.81 1.01 8.63
C VAL A 33 -1.64 2.27 7.77
N VAL A 34 -0.69 2.29 6.83
CA VAL A 34 -0.54 3.39 5.85
C VAL A 34 -1.78 3.50 4.96
N GLY A 35 -2.36 2.38 4.54
CA GLY A 35 -3.63 2.35 3.82
C GLY A 35 -4.78 2.97 4.63
N ALA A 36 -4.89 2.60 5.92
CA ALA A 36 -5.87 3.17 6.83
C ALA A 36 -5.69 4.69 7.01
N ALA A 37 -4.44 5.16 7.13
CA ALA A 37 -4.13 6.59 7.22
C ALA A 37 -4.50 7.34 5.94
N GLY A 38 -4.19 6.77 4.76
CA GLY A 38 -4.58 7.31 3.46
C GLY A 38 -6.11 7.42 3.30
N SER A 39 -6.85 6.37 3.67
CA SER A 39 -8.32 6.38 3.67
C SER A 39 -8.90 7.37 4.69
N ALA A 40 -8.30 7.52 5.87
CA ALA A 40 -8.74 8.51 6.85
C ALA A 40 -8.54 9.95 6.33
N LEU A 41 -7.44 10.22 5.63
CA LEU A 41 -7.22 11.53 5.02
C LEU A 41 -8.18 11.79 3.86
N LEU A 42 -8.48 10.78 3.04
CA LEU A 42 -9.53 10.87 2.02
C LEU A 42 -10.91 11.14 2.64
N GLN A 43 -11.24 10.49 3.76
CA GLN A 43 -12.47 10.73 4.51
C GLN A 43 -12.59 12.21 4.94
N MET A 44 -11.49 12.81 5.39
CA MET A 44 -11.45 14.24 5.73
C MET A 44 -11.74 15.11 4.50
N VAL A 45 -11.10 14.82 3.36
CA VAL A 45 -11.33 15.54 2.09
C VAL A 45 -12.80 15.49 1.69
N ILE A 46 -13.41 14.29 1.71
CA ILE A 46 -14.84 14.10 1.38
C ILE A 46 -15.72 14.88 2.36
N SER A 47 -15.38 14.88 3.66
CA SER A 47 -16.14 15.62 4.68
C SER A 47 -16.09 17.14 4.46
N LEU A 48 -14.94 17.68 4.02
CA LEU A 48 -14.80 19.10 3.66
C LEU A 48 -15.60 19.44 2.41
N ALA A 49 -15.64 18.55 1.42
CA ALA A 49 -16.48 18.69 0.23
C ALA A 49 -17.97 18.67 0.60
N LEU A 50 -18.39 17.74 1.47
CA LEU A 50 -19.79 17.59 1.89
C LEU A 50 -20.30 18.85 2.59
N ARG A 51 -19.49 19.47 3.46
CA ARG A 51 -19.81 20.75 4.11
C ARG A 51 -20.03 21.91 3.12
N ARG A 52 -19.52 21.80 1.90
CA ARG A 52 -19.63 22.81 0.84
C ARG A 52 -20.66 22.45 -0.23
N ALA A 53 -21.24 21.25 -0.19
CA ALA A 53 -22.25 20.81 -1.15
C ALA A 53 -23.50 21.71 -1.05
N LYS A 54 -23.97 22.20 -2.19
CA LYS A 54 -25.13 23.11 -2.26
C LYS A 54 -26.38 22.44 -2.83
N ASP A 55 -26.20 21.36 -3.58
CA ASP A 55 -27.29 20.60 -4.18
C ASP A 55 -27.42 19.20 -3.56
N PRO A 56 -28.63 18.62 -3.52
CA PRO A 56 -28.86 17.30 -2.95
C PRO A 56 -28.12 16.16 -3.67
N GLY A 57 -27.88 16.28 -4.97
CA GLY A 57 -27.22 15.24 -5.77
C GLY A 57 -25.75 15.07 -5.36
N THR A 58 -25.02 16.18 -5.31
CA THR A 58 -23.63 16.21 -4.84
C THR A 58 -23.53 15.75 -3.39
N ALA A 59 -24.44 16.18 -2.52
CA ALA A 59 -24.45 15.75 -1.12
C ALA A 59 -24.65 14.22 -0.96
N SER A 60 -25.56 13.64 -1.75
CA SER A 60 -25.80 12.19 -1.78
C SER A 60 -24.58 11.42 -2.28
N ALA A 61 -23.96 11.86 -3.38
CA ALA A 61 -22.75 11.24 -3.92
C ALA A 61 -21.58 11.27 -2.91
N LEU A 62 -21.36 12.41 -2.26
CA LEU A 62 -20.31 12.55 -1.24
C LEU A 62 -20.59 11.72 0.01
N THR A 63 -21.86 11.56 0.40
CA THR A 63 -22.24 10.70 1.52
C THR A 63 -21.93 9.23 1.21
N SER A 64 -22.28 8.76 0.01
CA SER A 64 -21.93 7.40 -0.43
C SER A 64 -20.41 7.18 -0.50
N LEU A 65 -19.66 8.17 -1.00
CA LEU A 65 -18.19 8.11 -1.01
C LEU A 65 -17.60 8.04 0.41
N ALA A 66 -18.15 8.81 1.36
CA ALA A 66 -17.76 8.78 2.76
C ALA A 66 -17.99 7.39 3.38
N GLU A 67 -19.14 6.78 3.15
CA GLU A 67 -19.43 5.44 3.67
C GLU A 67 -18.47 4.38 3.12
N ARG A 68 -18.26 4.36 1.80
CA ARG A 68 -17.33 3.43 1.13
C ARG A 68 -15.89 3.64 1.61
N THR A 69 -15.46 4.89 1.78
CA THR A 69 -14.12 5.22 2.28
C THR A 69 -13.92 4.77 3.73
N ARG A 70 -14.96 4.92 4.56
CA ARG A 70 -14.93 4.46 5.96
C ARG A 70 -14.81 2.94 6.07
N VAL A 71 -15.54 2.19 5.23
CA VAL A 71 -15.42 0.72 5.15
C VAL A 71 -13.99 0.32 4.79
N LEU A 72 -13.35 1.00 3.84
CA LEU A 72 -11.95 0.73 3.49
C LEU A 72 -10.98 1.02 4.63
N GLN A 73 -11.16 2.15 5.32
CA GLN A 73 -10.35 2.49 6.49
C GLN A 73 -10.40 1.38 7.56
N GLU A 74 -11.59 0.86 7.84
CA GLU A 74 -11.78 -0.21 8.82
C GLU A 74 -11.23 -1.56 8.33
N SER A 75 -11.35 -1.84 7.04
CA SER A 75 -10.77 -3.01 6.38
C SER A 75 -9.25 -3.01 6.50
N PHE A 76 -8.58 -1.89 6.20
CA PHE A 76 -7.13 -1.76 6.38
C PHE A 76 -6.68 -1.99 7.82
N ALA A 77 -7.39 -1.43 8.80
CA ALA A 77 -7.08 -1.68 10.21
C ALA A 77 -7.21 -3.18 10.57
N GLY A 78 -8.22 -3.87 10.02
CA GLY A 78 -8.36 -5.32 10.20
C GLY A 78 -7.29 -6.13 9.47
N LEU A 79 -6.82 -5.66 8.31
CA LEU A 79 -5.73 -6.31 7.56
C LEU A 79 -4.39 -6.19 8.28
N ALA A 80 -4.14 -5.10 9.02
CA ALA A 80 -2.97 -4.99 9.87
C ALA A 80 -2.95 -6.07 10.97
N ASP A 81 -4.10 -6.28 11.64
CA ASP A 81 -4.26 -7.36 12.63
C ASP A 81 -4.11 -8.74 11.97
N ALA A 82 -4.68 -8.92 10.77
CA ALA A 82 -4.62 -10.16 10.03
C ALA A 82 -3.20 -10.53 9.59
N ASP A 83 -2.37 -9.55 9.24
CA ASP A 83 -0.96 -9.75 8.85
C ASP A 83 -0.14 -10.28 10.03
N VAL A 84 -0.30 -9.63 11.20
CA VAL A 84 0.31 -10.06 12.46
C VAL A 84 -0.13 -11.49 12.82
N ALA A 85 -1.42 -11.78 12.71
CA ALA A 85 -1.96 -13.11 12.99
C ALA A 85 -1.42 -14.17 12.01
N ALA A 86 -1.37 -13.86 10.70
CA ALA A 86 -0.88 -14.78 9.69
C ALA A 86 0.59 -15.13 9.90
N TYR A 87 1.43 -14.15 10.22
CA TYR A 87 2.84 -14.39 10.54
C TYR A 87 3.00 -15.34 11.73
N ARG A 88 2.24 -15.09 12.81
CA ARG A 88 2.30 -15.94 14.02
C ARG A 88 1.87 -17.36 13.74
N SER A 89 0.81 -17.56 12.96
CA SER A 89 0.39 -18.90 12.55
C SER A 89 1.50 -19.62 11.77
N VAL A 90 2.23 -18.92 10.88
CA VAL A 90 3.39 -19.52 10.19
C VAL A 90 4.46 -19.96 11.21
N ALA A 91 4.80 -19.08 12.15
CA ALA A 91 5.78 -19.38 13.19
C ALA A 91 5.37 -20.57 14.09
N GLU A 92 4.10 -20.63 14.48
CA GLU A 92 3.53 -21.74 15.27
C GLU A 92 3.64 -23.07 14.51
N VAL A 93 3.25 -23.10 13.23
CA VAL A 93 3.36 -24.32 12.41
C VAL A 93 4.81 -24.74 12.23
N LEU A 94 5.73 -23.79 12.06
CA LEU A 94 7.16 -24.08 11.97
C LEU A 94 7.72 -24.71 13.25
N SER A 95 7.13 -24.41 14.41
CA SER A 95 7.52 -24.97 15.72
C SER A 95 6.99 -26.39 15.98
N LEU A 96 6.06 -26.89 15.16
CA LEU A 96 5.49 -28.24 15.35
C LEU A 96 6.55 -29.35 15.21
N PRO A 97 6.38 -30.48 15.93
CA PRO A 97 7.23 -31.66 15.79
C PRO A 97 7.36 -32.17 14.36
N ARG A 98 8.46 -32.85 14.07
CA ARG A 98 8.83 -33.38 12.74
C ARG A 98 9.65 -34.67 12.83
N SER A 99 9.47 -35.41 13.92
CA SER A 99 10.24 -36.59 14.27
C SER A 99 9.72 -37.84 13.57
N THR A 100 8.40 -37.96 13.36
CA THR A 100 7.78 -39.06 12.61
C THR A 100 7.36 -38.64 11.19
N ASP A 101 7.09 -39.62 10.33
CA ASP A 101 6.59 -39.35 8.97
C ASP A 101 5.19 -38.74 8.99
N GLU A 102 4.31 -39.19 9.89
CA GLU A 102 2.98 -38.60 10.08
C GLU A 102 3.07 -37.14 10.54
N GLU A 103 3.99 -36.83 11.46
CA GLU A 103 4.25 -35.46 11.90
C GLU A 103 4.74 -34.58 10.75
N ARG A 104 5.66 -35.08 9.92
CA ARG A 104 6.18 -34.35 8.75
C ARG A 104 5.07 -34.06 7.73
N ILE A 105 4.25 -35.05 7.40
CA ILE A 105 3.14 -34.89 6.45
C ILE A 105 2.12 -33.89 6.98
N SER A 106 1.70 -34.02 8.24
CA SER A 106 0.73 -33.11 8.86
C SER A 106 1.26 -31.68 8.95
N ARG A 107 2.52 -31.52 9.38
CA ARG A 107 3.20 -30.22 9.47
C ARG A 107 3.31 -29.56 8.10
N GLN A 108 3.69 -30.30 7.06
CA GLN A 108 3.81 -29.75 5.71
C GLN A 108 2.46 -29.28 5.17
N ALA A 109 1.39 -30.07 5.34
CA ALA A 109 0.05 -29.67 4.91
C ALA A 109 -0.43 -28.39 5.63
N LYS A 110 -0.22 -28.29 6.94
CA LYS A 110 -0.52 -27.08 7.73
C LYS A 110 0.32 -25.89 7.27
N LEU A 111 1.61 -26.11 6.95
CA LEU A 111 2.52 -25.06 6.54
C LEU A 111 2.07 -24.44 5.22
N GLN A 112 1.74 -25.25 4.22
CA GLN A 112 1.26 -24.75 2.93
C GLN A 112 -0.04 -23.95 3.07
N ALA A 113 -1.01 -24.47 3.82
CA ALA A 113 -2.27 -23.74 4.08
C ALA A 113 -2.04 -22.39 4.77
N THR A 114 -1.08 -22.33 5.70
CA THR A 114 -0.78 -21.11 6.46
C THR A 114 0.02 -20.11 5.63
N LEU A 115 0.98 -20.57 4.82
CA LEU A 115 1.73 -19.74 3.88
C LEU A 115 0.80 -19.13 2.81
N ARG A 116 -0.21 -19.87 2.34
CA ARG A 116 -1.24 -19.36 1.45
C ARG A 116 -1.93 -18.15 2.07
N ARG A 117 -2.43 -18.30 3.30
CA ARG A 117 -3.09 -17.20 4.03
C ARG A 117 -2.15 -16.01 4.26
N ALA A 118 -0.89 -16.27 4.60
CA ALA A 118 0.11 -15.22 4.77
C ALA A 118 0.36 -14.43 3.46
N ALA A 119 0.29 -15.08 2.30
CA ALA A 119 0.39 -14.39 1.01
C ALA A 119 -0.89 -13.64 0.60
N GLU A 120 -2.06 -14.13 1.01
CA GLU A 120 -3.36 -13.54 0.68
C GLU A 120 -3.61 -12.20 1.41
N VAL A 121 -3.20 -12.06 2.67
CA VAL A 121 -3.40 -10.82 3.45
C VAL A 121 -2.78 -9.57 2.80
N PRO A 122 -1.49 -9.56 2.40
CA PRO A 122 -0.91 -8.42 1.72
C PRO A 122 -1.49 -8.23 0.31
N LEU A 123 -1.91 -9.30 -0.38
CA LEU A 123 -2.60 -9.16 -1.65
C LEU A 123 -3.94 -8.43 -1.49
N GLU A 124 -4.70 -8.76 -0.45
CA GLU A 124 -5.95 -8.07 -0.13
C GLU A 124 -5.70 -6.61 0.27
N THR A 125 -4.64 -6.31 1.01
CA THR A 125 -4.21 -4.93 1.30
C THR A 125 -3.95 -4.15 0.02
N ALA A 126 -3.31 -4.76 -0.97
CA ALA A 126 -3.08 -4.13 -2.26
C ALA A 126 -4.39 -3.91 -3.05
N ARG A 127 -5.33 -4.86 -3.03
CA ARG A 127 -6.66 -4.70 -3.65
C ARG A 127 -7.45 -3.54 -3.03
N ARG A 128 -7.48 -3.46 -1.70
CA ARG A 128 -8.15 -2.36 -0.99
C ARG A 128 -7.51 -1.01 -1.28
N SER A 129 -6.21 -0.99 -1.53
CA SER A 129 -5.51 0.24 -1.95
C SER A 129 -5.97 0.72 -3.32
N ILE A 130 -6.20 -0.17 -4.28
CA ILE A 130 -6.78 0.20 -5.59
C ILE A 130 -8.19 0.72 -5.42
N GLU A 131 -9.02 0.03 -4.63
CA GLU A 131 -10.39 0.46 -4.38
C GLU A 131 -10.42 1.89 -3.81
N ALA A 132 -9.56 2.18 -2.83
CA ALA A 132 -9.41 3.50 -2.25
C ALA A 132 -8.90 4.55 -3.25
N LEU A 133 -7.98 4.18 -4.15
CA LEU A 133 -7.50 5.06 -5.22
C LEU A 133 -8.63 5.41 -6.21
N HIS A 134 -9.52 4.46 -6.52
CA HIS A 134 -10.70 4.74 -7.33
C HIS A 134 -11.67 5.68 -6.60
N LEU A 135 -11.89 5.50 -5.28
CA LEU A 135 -12.68 6.46 -4.50
C LEU A 135 -12.06 7.86 -4.51
N ALA A 136 -10.74 7.96 -4.42
CA ALA A 136 -10.04 9.23 -4.53
C ALA A 136 -10.24 9.88 -5.91
N ALA A 137 -10.27 9.08 -6.98
CA ALA A 137 -10.58 9.56 -8.33
C ALA A 137 -12.03 10.08 -8.44
N GLU A 138 -12.99 9.37 -7.86
CA GLU A 138 -14.40 9.80 -7.80
C GLU A 138 -14.58 11.08 -6.97
N ALA A 139 -13.82 11.24 -5.87
CA ALA A 139 -13.87 12.40 -5.00
C ALA A 139 -13.14 13.64 -5.54
N ALA A 140 -12.10 13.45 -6.37
CA ALA A 140 -11.27 14.53 -6.90
C ALA A 140 -12.05 15.69 -7.57
N PRO A 141 -13.01 15.47 -8.48
CA PRO A 141 -13.75 16.56 -9.11
C PRO A 141 -14.68 17.31 -8.15
N LEU A 142 -15.03 16.71 -7.00
CA LEU A 142 -15.88 17.30 -5.97
C LEU A 142 -15.05 17.97 -4.86
N CYS A 143 -13.73 17.80 -4.89
CA CYS A 143 -12.81 18.26 -3.86
C CYS A 143 -12.65 19.79 -3.91
N PRO A 144 -12.83 20.51 -2.79
CA PRO A 144 -12.53 21.93 -2.75
C PRO A 144 -11.01 22.18 -2.80
N ARG A 145 -10.58 23.27 -3.46
CA ARG A 145 -9.15 23.65 -3.57
C ARG A 145 -8.37 23.62 -2.24
N VAL A 146 -9.03 23.99 -1.13
CA VAL A 146 -8.39 24.01 0.20
C VAL A 146 -7.99 22.62 0.72
N ALA A 147 -8.56 21.54 0.17
CA ALA A 147 -8.30 20.16 0.55
C ALA A 147 -7.44 19.41 -0.49
N GLN A 148 -6.94 20.13 -1.50
CA GLN A 148 -6.22 19.54 -2.63
C GLN A 148 -4.90 18.89 -2.22
N SER A 149 -4.14 19.53 -1.33
CA SER A 149 -2.90 18.96 -0.76
C SER A 149 -3.18 17.69 0.05
N ASP A 150 -4.29 17.65 0.76
CA ASP A 150 -4.69 16.49 1.56
C ASP A 150 -5.10 15.33 0.66
N LEU A 151 -5.81 15.62 -0.44
CA LEU A 151 -6.16 14.62 -1.45
C LEU A 151 -4.90 14.03 -2.11
N VAL A 152 -3.94 14.88 -2.49
CA VAL A 152 -2.65 14.41 -3.05
C VAL A 152 -1.90 13.54 -2.05
N THR A 153 -1.83 13.96 -0.78
CA THR A 153 -1.20 13.17 0.29
C THR A 153 -1.90 11.83 0.48
N ALA A 154 -3.24 11.80 0.49
CA ALA A 154 -4.02 10.56 0.61
C ALA A 154 -3.69 9.59 -0.53
N ILE A 155 -3.63 10.08 -1.78
CA ILE A 155 -3.30 9.26 -2.95
C ILE A 155 -1.87 8.72 -2.86
N HIS A 156 -0.89 9.52 -2.42
CA HIS A 156 0.48 9.04 -2.20
C HIS A 156 0.53 7.93 -1.14
N LEU A 157 -0.16 8.09 0.00
CA LEU A 157 -0.22 7.09 1.06
C LEU A 157 -0.87 5.78 0.56
N LEU A 158 -2.00 5.87 -0.14
CA LEU A 158 -2.67 4.70 -0.72
C LEU A 158 -1.81 3.99 -1.76
N ARG A 159 -1.07 4.74 -2.59
CA ARG A 159 -0.10 4.17 -3.54
C ARG A 159 1.06 3.47 -2.82
N ALA A 160 1.58 4.08 -1.75
CA ALA A 160 2.64 3.51 -0.93
C ALA A 160 2.18 2.24 -0.21
N ALA A 161 0.96 2.23 0.33
CA ALA A 161 0.33 1.05 0.92
C ALA A 161 0.26 -0.10 -0.10
N CYS A 162 -0.25 0.17 -1.31
CA CYS A 162 -0.31 -0.83 -2.38
C CYS A 162 1.07 -1.40 -2.72
N ALA A 163 2.06 -0.53 -2.97
CA ALA A 163 3.39 -0.96 -3.37
C ALA A 163 4.09 -1.76 -2.26
N SER A 164 3.95 -1.32 -1.00
CA SER A 164 4.52 -2.00 0.16
C SER A 164 3.86 -3.36 0.41
N ALA A 165 2.53 -3.44 0.24
CA ALA A 165 1.80 -4.70 0.34
C ALA A 165 2.24 -5.69 -0.74
N LEU A 166 2.40 -5.24 -2.00
CA LEU A 166 2.90 -6.11 -3.08
C LEU A 166 4.33 -6.62 -2.83
N ALA A 167 5.19 -5.84 -2.16
CA ALA A 167 6.50 -6.33 -1.74
C ALA A 167 6.42 -7.47 -0.71
N ASN A 168 5.40 -7.45 0.17
CA ASN A 168 5.15 -8.54 1.12
C ASN A 168 4.52 -9.77 0.43
N VAL A 169 3.69 -9.56 -0.61
CA VAL A 169 3.25 -10.65 -1.50
C VAL A 169 4.47 -11.34 -2.14
N ASP A 170 5.39 -10.55 -2.71
CA ASP A 170 6.59 -11.06 -3.37
C ASP A 170 7.46 -11.86 -2.37
N ALA A 171 7.64 -11.37 -1.14
CA ALA A 171 8.39 -12.06 -0.09
C ALA A 171 7.76 -13.41 0.30
N ASN A 172 6.43 -13.46 0.48
CA ASN A 172 5.73 -14.70 0.81
C ASN A 172 5.72 -15.69 -0.36
N ALA A 173 5.66 -15.20 -1.60
CA ALA A 173 5.72 -16.04 -2.81
C ALA A 173 7.05 -16.80 -2.97
N LEU A 174 8.15 -16.30 -2.39
CA LEU A 174 9.44 -17.01 -2.37
C LEU A 174 9.43 -18.25 -1.48
N SER A 175 8.55 -18.30 -0.47
CA SER A 175 8.45 -19.40 0.50
C SER A 175 7.40 -20.43 0.13
N LEU A 176 6.65 -20.22 -0.96
CA LEU A 176 5.60 -21.13 -1.42
C LEU A 176 6.17 -22.18 -2.37
N ASP A 177 5.77 -23.43 -2.16
CA ASP A 177 6.10 -24.54 -3.07
C ASP A 177 4.97 -24.79 -4.09
N GLU A 178 3.74 -24.36 -3.78
CA GLU A 178 2.55 -24.59 -4.58
C GLU A 178 2.54 -23.78 -5.89
N THR A 179 2.87 -24.43 -7.01
CA THR A 179 3.09 -23.79 -8.31
C THR A 179 1.84 -23.11 -8.87
N GLU A 180 0.67 -23.73 -8.73
CA GLU A 180 -0.60 -23.21 -9.24
C GLU A 180 -0.98 -21.92 -8.51
N PHE A 181 -1.07 -21.96 -7.18
CA PHE A 181 -1.37 -20.79 -6.36
C PHE A 181 -0.34 -19.66 -6.55
N ARG A 182 0.95 -19.99 -6.67
CA ARG A 182 1.99 -18.97 -7.00
C ARG A 182 1.74 -18.31 -8.35
N GLY A 183 1.27 -19.05 -9.35
CA GLY A 183 0.90 -18.52 -10.65
C GLY A 183 -0.28 -17.54 -10.57
N GLU A 184 -1.31 -17.87 -9.80
CA GLU A 184 -2.45 -16.98 -9.53
C GLU A 184 -2.04 -15.71 -8.79
N LEU A 185 -1.18 -15.87 -7.78
CA LEU A 185 -0.62 -14.78 -6.98
C LEU A 185 0.20 -13.83 -7.85
N ALA A 186 1.07 -14.37 -8.71
CA ALA A 186 1.88 -13.59 -9.64
C ALA A 186 1.02 -12.76 -10.60
N ARG A 187 -0.02 -13.38 -11.19
CA ARG A 187 -0.96 -12.68 -12.09
C ARG A 187 -1.66 -11.54 -11.37
N SER A 188 -2.26 -11.82 -10.21
CA SER A 188 -2.96 -10.82 -9.40
C SER A 188 -2.02 -9.67 -9.01
N ARG A 189 -0.81 -9.99 -8.55
CA ARG A 189 0.21 -9.01 -8.16
C ARG A 189 0.59 -8.09 -9.33
N MET A 190 0.78 -8.64 -10.54
CA MET A 190 1.11 -7.85 -11.73
C MET A 190 -0.03 -6.91 -12.12
N GLU A 191 -1.26 -7.44 -12.21
CA GLU A 191 -2.46 -6.68 -12.55
C GLU A 191 -2.70 -5.53 -11.58
N ILE A 192 -2.67 -5.83 -10.28
CA ILE A 192 -2.84 -4.83 -9.21
C ILE A 192 -1.74 -3.76 -9.30
N GLY A 193 -0.48 -4.16 -9.48
CA GLY A 193 0.63 -3.21 -9.58
C GLY A 193 0.49 -2.22 -10.75
N VAL A 194 0.00 -2.70 -11.90
CA VAL A 194 -0.27 -1.84 -13.07
C VAL A 194 -1.47 -0.92 -12.79
N ALA A 195 -2.57 -1.49 -12.32
CA ALA A 195 -3.80 -0.75 -12.04
C ALA A 195 -3.59 0.37 -11.00
N ALA A 196 -2.86 0.09 -9.91
CA ALA A 196 -2.58 1.08 -8.87
C ALA A 196 -1.74 2.26 -9.40
N ARG A 197 -0.76 2.00 -10.26
CA ARG A 197 0.03 3.08 -10.89
C ARG A 197 -0.83 3.94 -11.82
N ALA A 198 -1.66 3.31 -12.64
CA ALA A 198 -2.54 4.00 -13.57
C ALA A 198 -3.59 4.86 -12.82
N ALA A 199 -4.26 4.28 -11.82
CA ALA A 199 -5.25 4.98 -11.00
C ALA A 199 -4.65 6.18 -10.27
N ALA A 200 -3.49 6.01 -9.63
CA ALA A 200 -2.82 7.12 -8.95
C ALA A 200 -2.37 8.23 -9.92
N ALA A 201 -1.76 7.87 -11.06
CA ALA A 201 -1.26 8.84 -12.03
C ALA A 201 -2.40 9.67 -12.67
N GLY A 202 -3.53 9.04 -12.96
CA GLY A 202 -4.69 9.71 -13.55
C GLY A 202 -5.25 10.84 -12.68
N VAL A 203 -5.14 10.70 -11.36
CA VAL A 203 -5.63 11.69 -10.39
C VAL A 203 -4.53 12.67 -9.97
N LEU A 204 -3.30 12.20 -9.73
CA LEU A 204 -2.20 13.06 -9.29
C LEU A 204 -1.78 14.08 -10.35
N ALA A 205 -1.67 13.69 -11.62
CA ALA A 205 -1.15 14.57 -12.67
C ALA A 205 -1.91 15.91 -12.83
N PRO A 206 -3.26 15.97 -12.79
CA PRO A 206 -3.95 17.26 -12.76
C PRO A 206 -3.78 17.99 -11.42
N LEU A 207 -3.86 17.29 -10.28
CA LEU A 207 -3.79 17.93 -8.96
C LEU A 207 -2.41 18.54 -8.67
N GLU A 208 -1.34 17.84 -9.06
CA GLU A 208 0.03 18.32 -8.91
C GLU A 208 0.31 19.51 -9.81
N ARG A 209 -0.23 19.55 -11.04
CA ARG A 209 -0.10 20.72 -11.93
C ARG A 209 -0.69 21.98 -11.29
N ASP A 210 -1.85 21.87 -10.67
CA ASP A 210 -2.48 22.98 -9.95
C ASP A 210 -1.63 23.41 -8.74
N LEU A 211 -1.15 22.46 -7.94
CA LEU A 211 -0.36 22.74 -6.73
C LEU A 211 1.04 23.28 -7.03
N THR A 212 1.60 22.97 -8.20
CA THR A 212 2.96 23.36 -8.59
C THR A 212 3.02 24.60 -9.47
N GLY A 213 1.88 25.26 -9.72
CA GLY A 213 1.83 26.48 -10.53
C GLY A 213 2.66 27.66 -9.99
N TRP A 214 3.10 27.61 -8.73
CA TRP A 214 4.01 28.60 -8.13
C TRP A 214 5.50 28.30 -8.38
N LEU A 215 5.84 27.08 -8.85
CA LEU A 215 7.21 26.74 -9.18
C LEU A 215 7.64 27.53 -10.42
N PRO A 216 8.91 28.00 -10.47
CA PRO A 216 9.43 28.59 -11.70
C PRO A 216 9.35 27.55 -12.82
N VAL A 217 8.85 27.96 -13.99
CA VAL A 217 8.89 27.14 -15.20
C VAL A 217 10.33 26.70 -15.39
N ARG A 218 10.60 25.39 -15.38
CA ARG A 218 11.94 24.89 -15.71
C ARG A 218 12.24 25.36 -17.13
N SER A 219 13.04 26.42 -17.28
CA SER A 219 13.61 26.76 -18.58
C SER A 219 14.36 25.51 -19.03
N ASN A 220 13.95 24.92 -20.14
CA ASN A 220 14.54 23.72 -20.68
C ASN A 220 15.95 24.05 -21.18
N ARG A 221 16.90 24.17 -20.24
CA ARG A 221 18.32 24.48 -20.46
C ARG A 221 19.18 23.22 -20.32
N LEU A 222 18.58 22.07 -20.62
CA LEU A 222 19.26 20.78 -20.76
C LEU A 222 19.21 20.23 -22.20
N ASP A 223 18.54 20.92 -23.14
CA ASP A 223 18.56 20.62 -24.58
C ASP A 223 19.51 21.58 -25.34
N SER A 224 20.73 21.74 -24.85
CA SER A 224 21.83 22.35 -25.63
C SER A 224 22.76 21.24 -26.13
N PRO A 225 23.02 21.13 -27.45
CA PRO A 225 23.77 20.02 -28.05
C PRO A 225 25.29 20.04 -27.78
N ASP A 226 25.80 20.95 -26.95
CA ASP A 226 27.22 21.01 -26.60
C ASP A 226 27.55 20.13 -25.39
N ARG A 227 27.59 18.82 -25.63
CA ARG A 227 28.48 17.90 -24.91
C ARG A 227 29.35 17.15 -25.92
N ALA A 228 30.26 17.89 -26.54
CA ALA A 228 31.58 17.35 -26.85
C ALA A 228 32.51 17.76 -25.69
N ASP A 229 33.49 16.92 -25.40
CA ASP A 229 34.58 17.16 -24.45
C ASP A 229 34.21 17.06 -22.98
N TRP A 230 33.96 15.84 -22.49
CA TRP A 230 34.52 15.34 -21.23
C TRP A 230 34.25 13.84 -21.18
N LEU A 231 35.10 13.05 -21.84
CA LEU A 231 35.47 11.64 -21.53
C LEU A 231 36.28 11.10 -22.72
N GLY A 232 37.59 11.32 -22.70
CA GLY A 232 38.51 10.75 -23.67
C GLY A 232 39.92 11.24 -23.47
N GLU A 233 40.64 10.63 -22.51
CA GLU A 233 42.08 10.32 -22.58
C GLU A 233 42.54 9.77 -21.22
N ARG A 234 42.46 8.44 -21.08
CA ARG A 234 43.48 7.67 -20.38
C ARG A 234 44.18 6.79 -21.41
N ASP A 235 45.44 6.51 -21.12
CA ASP A 235 46.49 5.85 -21.92
C ASP A 235 47.28 6.84 -22.75
N SER A 236 48.60 7.01 -22.60
CA SER A 236 49.62 6.09 -22.10
C SER A 236 50.91 6.88 -21.82
N ASN A 237 51.61 6.56 -20.72
CA ASN A 237 52.95 7.06 -20.46
C ASN A 237 53.92 5.87 -20.44
N PRO A 238 54.87 5.79 -21.39
CA PRO A 238 56.08 5.01 -21.20
C PRO A 238 57.28 5.91 -21.36
N HIS A 239 57.94 6.30 -20.27
CA HIS A 239 59.38 6.57 -20.17
C HIS A 239 59.80 6.55 -18.70
#